data_AF-B7S076-F1
#
_entry.id   AF-B7S076-F1
#
_cell.length_a   1.000
_cell.length_b   1.000
_cell.length_c   1.000
_cell.angle_alpha   90.00
_cell.angle_beta   90.00
_cell.angle_gamma   90.00
#
_symmetry.space_group_name_H-M   'P 1'
#
loop_
_entity.id
_entity.type
_entity.pdbx_description
1 polymer ?
#
loop_
_entity_poly.entity_id
_entity_poly.type
_entity_poly.pdbx_seq_one_letter_code
_entity_poly.pdbx_strand_id
1 'polypeptide(L)' 'MGEGEKAFAFVATRNCVNSEDLPPAEMHVFYGTRKENASDDLPKYKNAISSRYAFIKRML' A
#
# COMPACT_ATOMS: atom_id res chain seq x y z
N MET A 1 -12.82 -19.67 -11.86
CA MET A 1 -11.69 -18.88 -11.30
C MET A 1 -10.57 -18.98 -12.31
N GLY A 2 -10.53 -18.19 -13.36
CA GLY A 2 -10.34 -16.73 -13.37
C GLY A 2 -9.01 -16.48 -14.05
N GLU A 3 -8.89 -16.94 -15.30
CA GLU A 3 -7.68 -16.84 -16.12
C GLU A 3 -7.77 -15.52 -16.89
N GLY A 4 -7.03 -14.53 -16.42
CA GLY A 4 -6.94 -13.19 -16.98
C GLY A 4 -5.61 -12.56 -16.60
N GLU A 5 -5.13 -11.62 -17.41
CA GLU A 5 -3.86 -10.91 -17.22
C GLU A 5 -3.65 -10.46 -15.77
N LYS A 6 -2.41 -10.62 -15.27
CA LYS A 6 -1.97 -10.38 -13.89
C LYS A 6 -2.81 -9.31 -13.16
N ALA A 7 -3.81 -9.77 -12.41
CA ALA A 7 -4.65 -8.89 -11.60
C ALA A 7 -3.98 -8.67 -10.24
N PHE A 8 -3.96 -7.42 -9.78
CA PHE A 8 -3.51 -7.09 -8.43
C PHE A 8 -4.64 -7.29 -7.42
N ALA A 9 -4.31 -7.92 -6.30
CA ALA A 9 -5.22 -8.08 -5.17
C ALA A 9 -4.67 -7.32 -3.95
N PHE A 10 -5.54 -6.62 -3.24
CA PHE A 10 -5.21 -6.03 -1.95
C PHE A 10 -5.51 -7.05 -0.84
N VAL A 11 -4.50 -7.40 -0.07
CA VAL A 11 -4.63 -8.26 1.10
C VAL A 11 -4.26 -7.46 2.34
N ALA A 12 -5.12 -7.48 3.35
CA ALA A 12 -4.80 -6.84 4.63
C ALA A 12 -3.67 -7.61 5.31
N THR A 13 -2.60 -6.92 5.73
CA THR A 13 -1.40 -7.54 6.34
C THR A 13 -1.72 -8.41 7.55
N ARG A 14 -2.76 -8.07 8.32
CA ARG A 14 -3.26 -8.87 9.46
C ARG A 14 -3.72 -10.29 9.09
N ASN A 15 -3.95 -10.56 7.81
CA ASN A 15 -4.34 -11.88 7.31
C ASN A 15 -3.12 -12.79 7.02
N CYS A 16 -1.90 -12.25 7.06
CA CYS A 16 -0.67 -13.03 6.94
C CYS A 16 -0.24 -13.54 8.33
N VAL A 17 0.01 -14.86 8.42
CA VAL A 17 0.33 -15.52 9.69
C VAL A 17 1.70 -15.08 10.21
N ASN A 18 2.71 -15.01 9.33
CA ASN A 18 4.03 -14.51 9.67
C ASN A 18 4.22 -13.13 9.06
N SER A 19 4.54 -12.14 9.88
CA SER A 19 4.82 -10.77 9.41
C SER A 19 6.13 -10.67 8.63
N GLU A 20 7.05 -11.62 8.82
CA GLU A 20 8.35 -11.67 8.13
C GLU A 20 8.21 -12.00 6.65
N ASP A 21 7.09 -12.63 6.26
CA ASP A 21 6.78 -12.96 4.86
C ASP A 21 6.25 -11.73 4.09
N LEU A 22 5.97 -10.62 4.78
CA LEU A 22 5.48 -9.41 4.14
C LEU A 22 6.63 -8.59 3.56
N PRO A 23 6.47 -8.01 2.36
CA PRO A 23 7.43 -7.05 1.86
C PRO A 23 7.47 -5.81 2.78
N PRO A 24 8.63 -5.12 2.86
CA PRO A 24 8.73 -3.90 3.64
C PRO A 24 7.77 -2.83 3.13
N ALA A 25 7.31 -1.96 4.02
CA ALA A 25 6.51 -0.82 3.63
C ALA A 25 7.35 0.18 2.85
N GLU A 26 6.81 0.68 1.74
CA GLU A 26 7.53 1.59 0.85
C GLU A 26 6.95 3.01 0.78
N MET A 27 5.69 3.19 1.20
CA MET A 27 5.00 4.48 1.15
C MET A 27 3.76 4.51 2.04
N HIS A 28 3.28 5.72 2.33
CA HIS A 28 1.96 5.97 2.92
C HIS A 28 1.01 6.58 1.90
N VAL A 29 -0.03 5.84 1.55
CA VAL A 29 -1.18 6.35 0.79
C VAL A 29 -2.29 6.82 1.73
N PHE A 30 -3.04 7.83 1.31
CA PHE A 30 -4.06 8.50 2.12
C PHE A 30 -3.53 8.96 3.49
N TYR A 31 -2.29 9.44 3.53
CA TYR A 31 -1.62 9.86 4.76
C TYR A 31 -2.39 10.97 5.48
N GLY A 32 -2.46 10.92 6.81
CA GLY A 32 -3.23 11.89 7.62
C GLY A 32 -4.67 11.49 7.90
N THR A 33 -5.15 10.34 7.39
CA THR A 33 -6.50 9.83 7.66
C THR A 33 -6.58 8.83 8.82
N ARG A 34 -5.43 8.37 9.32
CA ARG A 34 -5.35 7.49 10.50
C ARG A 34 -5.58 8.30 11.78
N LYS A 35 -6.03 7.63 12.85
CA LYS A 35 -6.10 8.22 14.19
C LYS A 35 -4.72 8.72 14.65
N GLU A 36 -3.69 7.95 14.34
CA GLU A 36 -2.29 8.28 14.60
C GLU A 36 -1.47 8.06 13.32
N ASN A 37 -0.67 9.05 12.96
CA ASN A 37 0.16 9.00 11.76
C ASN A 37 1.48 8.29 12.06
N ALA A 38 2.00 7.56 11.06
CA ALA A 38 3.34 7.01 11.13
C ALA A 38 4.37 8.16 11.01
N SER A 39 5.37 8.14 11.89
CA SER A 39 6.44 9.14 11.96
C SER A 39 7.72 8.71 11.25
N ASP A 40 7.67 7.66 10.42
CA ASP A 40 8.81 7.20 9.62
C ASP A 40 9.17 8.17 8.49
N ASP A 41 10.26 7.92 7.78
CA ASP A 41 10.73 8.76 6.67
C ASP A 41 10.17 8.34 5.30
N LEU A 42 9.21 7.39 5.25
CA LEU A 42 8.66 6.94 3.99
C LEU A 42 7.88 8.06 3.28
N PRO A 43 7.81 8.05 1.93
CA PRO A 43 6.99 8.98 1.15
C PRO A 43 5.54 9.00 1.61
N LYS A 44 4.96 10.21 1.74
CA LYS A 44 3.60 10.44 2.25
C LYS A 44 2.71 11.11 1.21
N TYR A 45 1.62 10.45 0.84
CA TYR A 45 0.64 10.94 -0.15
C TYR A 45 -0.73 11.13 0.51
N LYS A 46 -1.23 12.37 0.56
CA LYS A 46 -2.40 12.73 1.38
C LYS A 46 -3.76 12.51 0.70
N ASN A 47 -3.85 12.68 -0.62
CA ASN A 47 -5.14 12.71 -1.33
C ASN A 47 -5.29 11.55 -2.33
N ALA A 48 -6.50 11.33 -2.83
CA ALA A 48 -6.82 10.21 -3.71
C ALA A 48 -6.00 10.22 -5.01
N ILE A 49 -5.76 11.41 -5.59
CA ILE A 49 -5.03 11.55 -6.85
C ILE A 49 -3.56 11.17 -6.65
N SER A 50 -2.89 11.78 -5.66
CA SER A 50 -1.46 11.51 -5.41
C SER A 50 -1.22 10.09 -4.91
N SER A 51 -2.12 9.56 -4.08
CA SER A 51 -2.05 8.18 -3.58
C SER A 51 -2.20 7.16 -4.72
N ARG A 52 -3.17 7.38 -5.61
CA ARG A 52 -3.38 6.51 -6.76
C ARG A 52 -2.21 6.56 -7.73
N TYR A 53 -1.70 7.76 -8.01
CA TYR A 53 -0.54 7.92 -8.90
C TYR A 53 0.71 7.25 -8.32
N ALA A 54 0.99 7.44 -7.03
CA ALA A 54 2.12 6.79 -6.35
C ALA A 54 2.03 5.26 -6.42
N PHE A 55 0.83 4.71 -6.20
CA PHE A 55 0.59 3.28 -6.34
C PHE A 55 0.84 2.80 -7.77
N ILE A 56 0.22 3.40 -8.78
CA ILE A 56 0.41 3.00 -10.19
C ILE A 56 1.87 3.09 -10.59
N LYS A 57 2.57 4.18 -10.21
CA LYS A 57 3.99 4.37 -10.50
C LYS A 57 4.87 3.26 -9.91
N ARG A 58 4.49 2.70 -8.76
CA ARG A 58 5.23 1.60 -8.13
C ARG A 58 5.00 0.24 -8.80
N MET A 59 3.89 0.09 -9.51
CA MET A 59 3.52 -1.16 -10.18
C MET A 59 4.04 -1.25 -11.62
N LEU A 60 4.46 -0.13 -12.20
CA LEU A 60 5.15 -0.02 -13.49
C LEU A 60 6.66 -0.22 -13.31
#